data_AF-A0A6C2YV10-F1
#
_entry.id   AF-A0A6C2YV10-F1
#
_cell.length_a   1.000
_cell.length_b   1.000
_cell.length_c   1.000
_cell.angle_alpha   90.00
_cell.angle_beta   90.00
_cell.angle_gamma   90.00
#
_symmetry.space_group_name_H-M   'P 1'
#
loop_
_entity.id
_entity.type
_entity.pdbx_description
1 polymer ?
#
loop_
_entity_poly.entity_id
_entity_poly.type
_entity_poly.pdbx_seq_one_letter_code
_entity_poly.pdbx_strand_id
1 'polypeptide(L)'
;MPRFICLGVLGWLAVGVAVGQDSPRPNFPAKATVTSKTTDDGRKLSIRVTVKLDPGWTVLANPSGNPKISTGQLRVRVHDKERFDSVEVRYPKGTPIKDDLLGEFNVYRDTVLVEVDITRRPNDTRAVKLDTRVLAFNNQIGVQTGPAIINHQVP
;
A
#
# COMPACT_ATOMS: atom_id res chain seq x y z
N MET A 1 5.90 56.20 13.10
CA MET A 1 5.34 55.95 11.74
C MET A 1 6.11 54.78 11.13
N PRO A 2 5.43 53.86 10.43
CA PRO A 2 5.75 52.43 10.45
C PRO A 2 6.56 51.98 9.23
N ARG A 3 7.30 50.86 9.35
CA ARG A 3 7.52 49.93 8.23
C ARG A 3 7.56 48.50 8.76
N PHE A 4 6.41 47.83 8.63
CA PHE A 4 6.28 46.38 8.50
C PHE A 4 6.94 45.94 7.20
N ILE A 5 7.78 44.90 7.20
CA ILE A 5 7.95 44.00 6.06
C ILE A 5 8.08 42.57 6.59
N CYS A 6 7.17 41.72 6.10
CA CYS A 6 7.01 40.30 6.37
C CYS A 6 8.31 39.51 6.22
N LEU A 7 8.68 38.73 7.24
CA LEU A 7 9.48 37.52 7.03
C LEU A 7 8.56 36.40 6.56
N GLY A 8 8.77 35.94 5.33
CA GLY A 8 8.08 34.80 4.76
C GLY A 8 8.38 33.52 5.54
N VAL A 9 7.32 32.84 5.98
CA VAL A 9 7.41 31.47 6.47
C VAL A 9 7.58 30.56 5.27
N LEU A 10 8.81 30.08 5.09
CA LEU A 10 9.18 29.07 4.11
C LEU A 10 8.50 27.75 4.53
N GLY A 11 7.40 27.39 3.87
CA GLY A 11 6.72 26.12 4.08
C GLY A 11 7.64 24.95 3.68
N TRP A 12 8.13 24.23 4.68
CA TRP A 12 8.84 22.96 4.48
C TRP A 12 7.83 21.89 4.11
N LEU A 13 7.81 21.47 2.85
CA LEU A 13 7.12 20.26 2.42
C LEU A 13 7.95 19.05 2.91
N ALA A 14 7.64 18.53 4.10
CA ALA A 14 8.27 17.32 4.61
C ALA A 14 7.73 16.08 3.87
N VAL A 15 8.49 15.58 2.90
CA VAL A 15 8.23 14.26 2.30
C VAL A 15 8.79 13.21 3.26
N GLY A 16 7.93 12.61 4.08
CA GLY A 16 8.30 11.49 4.95
C GLY A 16 8.33 10.18 4.16
N VAL A 17 9.50 9.56 4.03
CA VAL A 17 9.62 8.16 3.58
C VAL A 17 9.61 7.28 4.83
N ALA A 18 8.49 6.59 5.08
CA ALA A 18 8.45 5.60 6.15
C ALA A 18 8.86 4.25 5.59
N VAL A 19 10.00 3.74 6.07
CA VAL A 19 10.47 2.38 5.76
C VAL A 19 9.72 1.43 6.69
N GLY A 20 8.99 0.44 6.14
CA GLY A 20 8.25 -0.53 6.94
C GLY A 20 9.18 -1.33 7.87
N GLN A 21 8.73 -1.58 9.11
CA GLN A 21 9.45 -2.45 10.05
C GLN A 21 9.20 -3.91 9.65
N ASP A 22 10.19 -4.49 8.97
CA ASP A 22 10.19 -5.87 8.54
C ASP A 22 10.47 -6.80 9.73
N SER A 23 9.80 -7.96 9.78
CA SER A 23 10.43 -9.15 10.34
C SER A 23 11.02 -9.87 9.14
N PRO A 24 12.31 -9.66 8.81
CA PRO A 24 12.83 -10.01 7.50
C PRO A 24 12.71 -11.53 7.32
N ARG A 25 11.89 -11.95 6.35
CA ARG A 25 12.08 -13.25 5.72
C ARG A 25 13.20 -13.05 4.71
N PRO A 26 14.44 -13.52 4.98
CA PRO A 26 15.47 -13.45 3.96
C PRO A 26 14.94 -14.15 2.71
N ASN A 27 14.93 -13.44 1.57
CA ASN A 27 14.54 -13.91 0.24
C ASN A 27 13.02 -13.98 -0.10
N PHE A 28 12.16 -13.13 0.50
CA PHE A 28 10.80 -12.96 -0.06
C PHE A 28 10.84 -12.16 -1.37
N PRO A 29 10.19 -12.60 -2.46
CA PRO A 29 10.33 -12.01 -3.81
C PRO A 29 9.50 -10.73 -4.02
N ALA A 30 9.12 -10.07 -2.92
CA ALA A 30 8.40 -8.82 -2.97
C ALA A 30 8.84 -7.89 -1.84
N LYS A 31 8.87 -6.59 -2.12
CA LYS A 31 9.15 -5.53 -1.15
C LYS A 31 8.03 -4.51 -1.18
N ALA A 32 7.47 -4.16 -0.02
CA ALA A 32 6.49 -3.10 0.10
C ALA A 32 7.12 -1.88 0.78
N THR A 33 6.87 -0.70 0.22
CA THR A 33 7.31 0.59 0.76
C THR A 33 6.14 1.56 0.76
N VAL A 34 6.16 2.54 1.66
CA VAL A 34 5.08 3.53 1.77
C VAL A 34 5.62 4.94 1.69
N THR A 35 4.88 5.79 1.00
CA THR A 35 5.08 7.24 0.99
C THR A 35 3.76 7.90 1.30
N SER A 36 3.78 8.99 2.06
CA SER A 36 2.56 9.72 2.41
C SER A 36 2.67 11.20 2.12
N LYS A 37 1.51 11.81 1.87
CA LYS A 37 1.31 13.24 1.77
C LYS A 37 0.12 13.63 2.64
N THR A 38 0.28 14.69 3.42
CA THR A 38 -0.77 15.22 4.28
C THR A 38 -1.17 16.62 3.80
N THR A 39 -2.43 16.99 3.98
CA THR A 39 -2.90 18.38 3.78
C THR A 39 -2.43 19.30 4.91
N ASP A 40 -2.48 20.61 4.68
CA ASP A 40 -1.98 21.60 5.65
C ASP A 40 -2.68 21.52 7.02
N ASP A 41 -3.94 21.08 7.05
CA ASP A 41 -4.73 20.89 8.27
C ASP A 41 -4.44 19.57 9.01
N GLY A 42 -3.56 18.71 8.47
CA GLY A 42 -3.23 17.42 9.06
C GLY A 42 -4.30 16.34 8.90
N ARG A 43 -5.48 16.66 8.35
CA ARG A 43 -6.64 15.77 8.39
C ARG A 43 -6.69 14.77 7.25
N LYS A 44 -6.33 15.18 6.03
CA LYS A 44 -6.33 14.28 4.88
C LYS A 44 -4.92 13.74 4.65
N LEU A 45 -4.82 12.43 4.62
CA LEU A 45 -3.58 11.69 4.41
C LEU A 45 -3.74 10.80 3.19
N SER A 46 -2.96 11.07 2.16
CA SER A 46 -2.84 10.23 0.97
C SER A 46 -1.58 9.39 1.08
N ILE A 47 -1.73 8.08 1.19
CA ILE A 47 -0.65 7.10 1.31
C ILE A 47 -0.58 6.32 -0.01
N ARG A 48 0.63 6.18 -0.54
CA ARG A 48 0.92 5.28 -1.66
C ARG A 48 1.75 4.12 -1.16
N VAL A 49 1.22 2.91 -1.26
CA VAL A 49 1.92 1.66 -1.01
C VAL A 49 2.48 1.16 -2.34
N THR A 50 3.81 1.11 -2.44
CA THR A 50 4.52 0.57 -3.60
C THR A 50 4.99 -0.84 -3.30
N VAL A 51 4.42 -1.83 -3.98
CA VAL A 51 4.84 -3.24 -3.91
C VAL A 51 5.66 -3.56 -5.15
N LYS A 52 6.96 -3.78 -4.97
CA LYS A 52 7.87 -4.22 -6.03
C LYS A 52 8.03 -5.74 -5.95
N LEU A 53 7.90 -6.41 -7.08
CA LEU A 53 8.09 -7.85 -7.26
C LEU A 53 9.41 -8.10 -7.98
N ASP A 54 10.10 -9.15 -7.59
CA ASP A 54 11.26 -9.62 -8.33
C ASP A 54 10.83 -10.18 -9.71
N PRO A 55 11.69 -10.11 -10.74
CA PRO A 55 11.35 -10.61 -12.08
C PRO A 55 10.85 -12.07 -12.07
N GLY A 56 9.82 -12.34 -12.87
CA GLY A 56 9.19 -13.66 -12.96
C GLY A 56 8.16 -13.97 -11.85
N TRP A 57 8.11 -13.16 -10.80
CA TRP A 57 7.09 -13.29 -9.75
C TRP A 57 5.85 -12.48 -10.06
N THR A 58 4.72 -13.01 -9.63
CA THR A 58 3.38 -12.45 -9.86
C THR A 58 2.59 -12.53 -8.56
N VAL A 59 1.70 -11.56 -8.33
CA VAL A 59 0.75 -11.59 -7.22
C VAL A 59 -0.67 -11.47 -7.76
N LEU A 60 -1.63 -12.04 -7.05
CA LEU A 60 -3.03 -11.97 -7.47
C LEU A 60 -3.58 -10.57 -7.22
N ALA A 61 -4.25 -10.00 -8.23
CA ALA A 61 -4.80 -8.65 -8.16
C ALA A 61 -5.99 -8.57 -7.19
N ASN A 62 -6.33 -7.35 -6.76
CA ASN A 62 -7.49 -7.09 -5.92
C ASN A 62 -8.37 -6.02 -6.58
N PRO A 63 -9.58 -6.37 -7.06
CA PRO A 63 -10.15 -7.71 -7.08
C PRO A 63 -9.43 -8.63 -8.10
N SER A 64 -9.39 -9.93 -7.80
CA SER A 64 -8.84 -10.93 -8.74
C SER A 64 -9.77 -11.20 -9.92
N GLY A 65 -11.04 -10.80 -9.84
CA GLY A 65 -12.07 -11.22 -10.80
C GLY A 65 -12.51 -12.68 -10.65
N ASN A 66 -11.88 -13.46 -9.76
CA ASN A 66 -12.17 -14.87 -9.57
C ASN A 66 -12.40 -15.20 -8.09
N PRO A 67 -13.63 -15.57 -7.68
CA PRO A 67 -13.97 -15.78 -6.28
C PRO A 67 -13.23 -16.98 -5.65
N LYS A 68 -12.89 -18.02 -6.45
CA LYS A 68 -12.27 -19.26 -5.97
C LYS A 68 -10.89 -19.03 -5.34
N ILE A 69 -10.16 -18.02 -5.82
CA ILE A 69 -8.80 -17.70 -5.39
C ILE A 69 -8.68 -16.35 -4.68
N SER A 70 -9.82 -15.74 -4.33
CA SER A 70 -9.90 -14.39 -3.76
C SER A 70 -9.18 -14.20 -2.40
N THR A 71 -8.90 -15.30 -1.71
CA THR A 71 -8.12 -15.32 -0.46
C THR A 71 -6.63 -15.05 -0.68
N GLY A 72 -6.12 -15.28 -1.88
CA GLY A 72 -4.71 -15.08 -2.27
C GLY A 72 -4.38 -13.68 -2.77
N GLN A 73 -5.36 -12.78 -2.86
CA GLN A 73 -5.17 -11.44 -3.41
C GLN A 73 -4.22 -10.59 -2.56
N LEU A 74 -3.54 -9.66 -3.22
CA LEU A 74 -2.83 -8.56 -2.56
C LEU A 74 -3.83 -7.79 -1.68
N ARG A 75 -3.50 -7.59 -0.40
CA ARG A 75 -4.34 -6.82 0.52
C ARG A 75 -3.51 -5.82 1.27
N VAL A 76 -3.95 -4.57 1.22
CA VAL A 76 -3.54 -3.52 2.16
C VAL A 76 -4.67 -3.35 3.17
N ARG A 77 -4.33 -3.51 4.44
CA ARG A 77 -5.25 -3.29 5.55
C ARG A 77 -4.76 -2.10 6.36
N VAL A 78 -5.68 -1.19 6.63
CA VAL A 78 -5.52 -0.12 7.61
C VAL A 78 -6.06 -0.63 8.93
N HIS A 79 -5.29 -0.51 10.01
CA HIS A 79 -5.72 -0.87 11.36
C HIS A 79 -6.54 0.27 12.00
N ASP A 80 -7.31 -0.07 13.03
CA ASP A 80 -8.11 0.88 13.83
C ASP A 80 -8.96 1.82 12.97
N LYS A 81 -9.62 1.27 11.92
CA LYS A 81 -10.32 2.08 10.90
C LYS A 81 -11.41 2.97 11.50
N GLU A 82 -12.03 2.51 12.57
CA GLU A 82 -13.06 3.21 13.34
C GLU A 82 -12.56 4.49 14.01
N ARG A 83 -11.24 4.73 14.05
CA ARG A 83 -10.62 5.97 14.50
C ARG A 83 -10.76 7.11 13.47
N PHE A 84 -10.92 6.76 12.20
CA PHE A 84 -10.95 7.72 11.09
C PHE A 84 -12.38 8.07 10.70
N ASP A 85 -12.58 9.24 10.09
CA ASP A 85 -13.85 9.62 9.49
C ASP A 85 -14.09 8.85 8.19
N SER A 86 -13.01 8.61 7.42
CA SER A 86 -13.05 7.75 6.24
C SER A 86 -11.70 7.07 5.97
N VAL A 87 -11.78 5.88 5.36
CA VAL A 87 -10.64 5.12 4.83
C VAL A 87 -11.05 4.53 3.50
N GLU A 88 -10.34 4.89 2.45
CA GLU A 88 -10.51 4.32 1.11
C GLU A 88 -9.21 3.65 0.68
N VAL A 89 -9.30 2.43 0.14
CA VAL A 89 -8.16 1.69 -0.42
C VAL A 89 -8.48 1.39 -1.87
N ARG A 90 -7.69 1.95 -2.79
CA ARG A 90 -7.85 1.78 -4.24
C ARG A 90 -6.67 0.99 -4.80
N TYR A 91 -7.01 -0.08 -5.50
CA TYR A 91 -6.05 -0.93 -6.18
C TYR A 91 -6.04 -0.62 -7.68
N PRO A 92 -4.89 -0.76 -8.35
CA PRO A 92 -4.84 -0.58 -9.79
C PRO A 92 -5.53 -1.76 -10.50
N LYS A 93 -5.90 -1.56 -11.76
CA LYS A 93 -6.44 -2.66 -12.58
C LYS A 93 -5.34 -3.71 -12.80
N GLY A 94 -5.66 -4.98 -12.55
CA GLY A 94 -4.75 -6.09 -12.84
C GLY A 94 -4.73 -6.48 -14.31
N THR A 95 -3.72 -7.26 -14.70
CA THR A 95 -3.63 -7.88 -16.02
C THR A 95 -4.38 -9.22 -16.01
N PRO A 96 -5.31 -9.46 -16.95
CA PRO A 96 -6.03 -10.72 -17.02
C PRO A 96 -5.10 -11.86 -17.46
N ILE A 97 -5.28 -13.02 -16.85
CA ILE A 97 -4.69 -14.31 -17.20
C ILE A 97 -5.83 -15.30 -17.32
N LYS A 98 -5.76 -16.16 -18.33
CA LYS A 98 -6.60 -17.33 -18.46
C LYS A 98 -5.79 -18.57 -18.11
N ASP A 99 -6.31 -19.35 -17.18
CA ASP A 99 -5.75 -20.63 -16.76
C ASP A 99 -6.82 -21.72 -16.93
N ASP A 100 -6.42 -22.91 -17.38
CA ASP A 100 -7.37 -23.98 -17.69
C ASP A 100 -8.01 -24.59 -16.43
N LEU A 101 -7.34 -24.52 -15.28
CA LEU A 101 -7.83 -25.07 -14.01
C LEU A 101 -8.55 -24.02 -13.19
N LEU A 102 -7.96 -22.84 -13.08
CA LEU A 102 -8.44 -21.75 -12.23
C LEU A 102 -9.45 -20.86 -12.96
N GLY A 103 -9.48 -20.88 -14.28
CA GLY A 103 -10.27 -19.96 -15.11
C GLY A 103 -9.58 -18.62 -15.30
N GLU A 104 -10.36 -17.59 -15.59
CA GLU A 104 -9.84 -16.23 -15.76
C GLU A 104 -9.64 -15.54 -14.41
N PHE A 105 -8.52 -14.83 -14.25
CA PHE A 105 -8.24 -13.99 -13.09
C PHE A 105 -7.21 -12.90 -13.41
N ASN A 106 -7.16 -11.87 -12.57
CA ASN A 106 -6.26 -10.73 -12.74
C ASN A 106 -5.05 -10.82 -11.82
N VAL A 107 -3.91 -10.36 -12.31
CA VAL A 107 -2.63 -10.35 -11.57
C VAL A 107 -1.92 -9.02 -11.66
N TYR A 108 -0.89 -8.84 -10.82
CA TYR A 108 0.11 -7.81 -10.98
C TYR A 108 1.50 -8.39 -11.18
N ARG A 109 2.33 -7.67 -11.94
CA ARG A 109 3.75 -7.93 -12.19
C ARG A 109 4.55 -6.66 -11.93
N ASP A 110 5.85 -6.81 -11.75
CA ASP A 110 6.83 -5.72 -11.59
C ASP A 110 6.54 -4.80 -10.41
N THR A 111 5.72 -3.76 -10.57
CA THR A 111 5.41 -2.80 -9.51
C THR A 111 3.91 -2.53 -9.43
N VAL A 112 3.38 -2.58 -8.22
CA VAL A 112 1.99 -2.27 -7.90
C VAL A 112 1.94 -1.01 -7.05
N LEU A 113 1.09 -0.07 -7.43
CA LEU A 113 0.83 1.16 -6.66
C LEU A 113 -0.58 1.09 -6.10
N VAL A 114 -0.71 0.84 -4.81
CA VAL A 114 -1.99 0.88 -4.08
C VAL A 114 -2.12 2.23 -3.41
N GLU A 115 -3.25 2.89 -3.61
CA GLU A 115 -3.55 4.17 -2.99
C GLU A 115 -4.45 3.98 -1.77
N VAL A 116 -4.13 4.67 -0.69
CA VAL A 116 -4.91 4.67 0.54
C VAL A 116 -5.15 6.12 0.95
N ASP A 117 -6.40 6.55 0.92
CA ASP A 117 -6.79 7.87 1.42
C ASP A 117 -7.48 7.72 2.77
N ILE A 118 -7.04 8.54 3.72
CA ILE A 118 -7.57 8.56 5.09
C ILE A 118 -7.96 9.98 5.45
N THR A 119 -9.16 10.13 6.02
CA THR A 119 -9.57 11.37 6.69
C THR A 119 -9.56 11.14 8.20
N ARG A 120 -8.64 11.82 8.89
CA ARG A 120 -8.53 11.77 10.35
C ARG A 120 -9.66 12.55 11.01
N ARG A 121 -10.10 12.02 12.16
CA ARG A 121 -10.90 12.77 13.11
C ARG A 121 -10.14 14.02 13.59
N PRO A 122 -10.85 15.09 13.97
CA PRO A 122 -10.22 16.26 14.56
C PRO A 122 -9.25 15.88 15.69
N ASN A 123 -8.06 16.47 15.68
CA ASN A 123 -7.00 16.29 16.68
C ASN A 123 -6.35 14.88 16.75
N ASP A 124 -6.63 13.94 15.83
CA ASP A 124 -5.91 12.67 15.79
C ASP A 124 -4.54 12.80 15.12
N THR A 125 -3.48 12.80 15.94
CA THR A 125 -2.09 12.90 15.48
C THR A 125 -1.34 11.57 15.53
N ARG A 126 -2.03 10.47 15.90
CA ARG A 126 -1.39 9.16 16.04
C ARG A 126 -1.01 8.60 14.68
N ALA A 127 0.12 7.90 14.63
CA ALA A 127 0.56 7.19 13.44
C ALA A 127 -0.52 6.21 12.92
N VAL A 128 -0.68 6.18 11.62
CA VAL A 128 -1.51 5.19 10.91
C VAL A 128 -0.70 3.91 10.78
N LYS A 129 -1.27 2.80 11.25
CA LYS A 129 -0.71 1.47 11.07
C LYS A 129 -1.37 0.81 9.87
N LEU A 130 -0.56 0.29 8.96
CA LEU A 130 -1.02 -0.47 7.80
C LEU A 130 -0.24 -1.77 7.69
N ASP A 131 -0.87 -2.82 7.18
CA ASP A 131 -0.18 -4.04 6.78
C ASP A 131 -0.47 -4.37 5.32
N THR A 132 0.58 -4.78 4.61
CA THR A 132 0.51 -5.27 3.24
C THR A 132 0.70 -6.78 3.25
N ARG A 133 -0.39 -7.53 3.00
CA ARG A 133 -0.34 -8.98 2.84
C ARG A 133 -0.08 -9.33 1.38
N VAL A 134 1.02 -10.04 1.15
CA VAL A 134 1.48 -10.46 -0.18
C VAL A 134 1.57 -11.98 -0.23
N LEU A 135 1.04 -12.57 -1.31
CA LEU A 135 1.20 -13.97 -1.66
C LEU A 135 1.67 -14.02 -3.11
N ALA A 136 2.93 -14.38 -3.32
CA ALA A 136 3.56 -14.36 -4.63
C ALA A 136 3.63 -15.78 -5.20
N PHE A 137 3.56 -15.89 -6.52
CA PHE A 137 3.71 -17.12 -7.25
C PHE A 137 4.55 -16.91 -8.50
N ASN A 138 5.23 -17.97 -8.92
CA ASN A 138 6.03 -18.00 -10.13
C ASN A 138 5.60 -19.20 -10.97
N ASN A 139 4.92 -18.92 -12.08
CA ASN A 139 4.38 -19.94 -12.97
C ASN A 139 5.46 -20.70 -13.76
N GLN A 140 6.66 -20.11 -13.94
CA GLN A 140 7.73 -20.75 -14.70
C GLN A 140 8.36 -21.91 -13.92
N ILE A 141 8.44 -21.77 -12.59
CA ILE A 141 9.03 -22.78 -11.70
C ILE A 141 7.99 -23.53 -10.86
N GLY A 142 6.70 -23.18 -10.98
CA GLY A 142 5.61 -23.85 -10.27
C GLY A 142 5.61 -23.64 -8.76
N VAL A 143 6.12 -22.50 -8.28
CA VAL A 143 6.28 -22.22 -6.84
C VAL A 143 5.34 -21.11 -6.39
N GLN A 144 4.75 -21.30 -5.21
CA GLN A 144 4.00 -20.28 -4.48
C GLN A 144 4.65 -20.04 -3.11
N THR A 145 4.75 -18.78 -2.70
CA THR A 145 5.23 -18.44 -1.36
C THR A 145 4.15 -18.72 -0.31
N GLY A 146 4.53 -18.85 0.96
CA GLY A 146 3.59 -18.55 2.05
C GLY A 146 3.20 -17.05 2.04
N PRO A 147 2.09 -16.64 2.69
CA PRO A 147 1.77 -15.23 2.80
C PRO A 147 2.83 -14.51 3.64
N ALA A 148 3.26 -13.33 3.19
CA ALA A 148 4.04 -12.37 3.97
C ALA A 148 3.12 -11.21 4.38
N ILE A 149 3.32 -10.70 5.59
CA ILE A 149 2.63 -9.51 6.12
C ILE A 149 3.71 -8.48 6.41
N ILE A 150 3.69 -7.37 5.68
CA ILE A 150 4.67 -6.29 5.81
C ILE A 150 3.99 -5.14 6.53
N ASN A 151 4.49 -4.78 7.71
CA ASN A 151 3.90 -3.74 8.55
C ASN A 151 4.50 -2.37 8.23
N HIS A 152 3.65 -1.36 8.20
CA HIS A 152 3.98 0.03 7.93
C HIS A 152 3.40 0.93 9.02
N GLN A 153 4.15 1.97 9.37
CA GLN A 153 3.66 3.07 10.19
C GLN A 153 3.88 4.37 9.44
N VAL A 154 2.81 5.15 9.30
CA VAL A 154 2.83 6.44 8.62
C VAL A 154 2.46 7.53 9.64
N PRO A 155 3.29 8.59 9.79
CA PRO A 155 3.00 9.70 10.70
C PRO A 155 1.66 10.36 10.46
#